data_AF-A0A2S0UBY1-F1
#
_entry.id   AF-A0A2S0UBY1-F1
#
_cell.length_a   1.000
_cell.length_b   1.000
_cell.length_c   1.000
_cell.angle_alpha   90.00
_cell.angle_beta   90.00
_cell.angle_gamma   90.00
#
_symmetry.space_group_name_H-M   'P 1'
#
loop_
_entity.id
_entity.type
_entity.pdbx_description
1 polymer ?
#
loop_
_entity_poly.entity_id
_entity_poly.type
_entity_poly.pdbx_seq_one_letter_code
_entity_poly.pdbx_strand_id
1 'polypeptide(L)' 'METISNDILTLAALVAAYVGVVRGFGLQEKWLNIAAVLIAAVFVLVPSWLQDKLILVSIVGLSATGAYQFAKKKE' A
#
# COMPACT_ATOMS: atom_id res chain seq x y z
N MET A 1 18.60 4.85 -16.04
CA MET A 1 17.86 3.56 -15.90
C MET A 1 17.65 3.16 -14.44
N GLU A 2 18.44 3.67 -13.48
CA GLU A 2 18.27 3.38 -12.03
C GLU A 2 17.00 3.99 -11.40
N THR A 3 16.55 5.16 -11.85
CA THR A 3 15.39 5.87 -11.26
C THR A 3 14.09 5.07 -11.40
N ILE A 4 13.79 4.60 -12.62
CA ILE A 4 12.56 3.84 -12.92
C ILE A 4 12.45 2.56 -12.08
N SER A 5 13.56 1.84 -11.89
CA SER A 5 13.56 0.63 -11.06
C SER A 5 13.24 0.94 -9.59
N ASN A 6 13.79 2.03 -9.04
CA ASN A 6 13.53 2.43 -7.66
C ASN A 6 12.06 2.86 -7.44
N ASP A 7 11.48 3.56 -8.41
CA ASP A 7 10.07 3.93 -8.41
C ASP A 7 9.16 2.70 -8.46
N ILE A 8 9.47 1.72 -9.32
CA ILE A 8 8.71 0.47 -9.43
C ILE A 8 8.79 -0.36 -8.14
N LEU A 9 9.98 -0.47 -7.53
CA LEU A 9 10.16 -1.18 -6.27
C LEU A 9 9.37 -0.51 -5.14
N THR A 10 9.41 0.82 -5.07
CA THR A 10 8.67 1.59 -4.07
C THR A 10 7.16 1.40 -4.23
N LEU A 11 6.68 1.44 -5.48
CA LEU A 11 5.28 1.21 -5.81
C LEU A 11 4.83 -0.21 -5.44
N ALA A 12 5.64 -1.21 -5.75
CA ALA A 12 5.38 -2.60 -5.41
C ALA A 12 5.30 -2.82 -3.89
N ALA A 13 6.20 -2.20 -3.12
CA ALA A 13 6.18 -2.24 -1.67
C ALA A 13 4.92 -1.59 -1.10
N LEU A 14 4.47 -0.48 -1.68
CA LEU A 14 3.26 0.21 -1.28
C LEU A 14 2.00 -0.64 -1.53
N VAL A 15 1.91 -1.24 -2.73
CA VAL A 15 0.81 -2.15 -3.10
C VAL A 15 0.78 -3.34 -2.15
N ALA A 16 1.93 -3.94 -1.85
CA ALA A 16 2.02 -5.05 -0.90
C ALA A 16 1.56 -4.65 0.51
N ALA A 17 1.91 -3.46 0.99
CA ALA A 17 1.46 -2.95 2.28
C ALA A 17 -0.07 -2.75 2.33
N TYR A 18 -0.65 -2.19 1.28
CA TYR A 18 -2.11 -2.05 1.15
C TYR A 18 -2.84 -3.41 1.13
N VAL A 19 -2.34 -4.37 0.36
CA VAL A 19 -2.87 -5.74 0.32
C VAL A 19 -2.78 -6.40 1.70
N GLY A 20 -1.69 -6.14 2.44
CA GLY A 20 -1.52 -6.58 3.82
C GLY A 20 -2.60 -6.03 4.77
N VAL A 21 -2.95 -4.75 4.65
CA VAL A 21 -4.03 -4.12 5.43
C VAL A 21 -5.39 -4.73 5.07
N VAL A 22 -5.68 -4.89 3.79
CA VAL A 22 -6.94 -5.49 3.31
C VAL A 22 -7.07 -6.94 3.80
N ARG A 23 -5.99 -7.72 3.77
CA ARG A 23 -5.92 -9.06 4.37
C ARG A 23 -6.19 -9.03 5.87
N GLY A 24 -5.59 -8.08 6.60
CA GLY A 24 -5.77 -7.90 8.04
C GLY A 24 -7.21 -7.54 8.44
N PHE A 25 -7.98 -6.95 7.51
CA PHE A 25 -9.40 -6.63 7.71
C PHE A 25 -10.34 -7.86 7.58
N GLY A 26 -9.81 -9.05 7.27
CA GLY A 26 -10.58 -10.29 7.20
C GLY A 26 -11.15 -10.62 5.82
N LEU A 27 -10.62 -10.02 4.75
CA LEU A 27 -11.04 -10.34 3.38
C LEU A 27 -10.63 -11.77 3.01
N GLN A 28 -11.57 -12.56 2.46
CA GLN A 28 -11.29 -13.93 2.02
C GLN A 28 -10.20 -13.97 0.94
N GLU A 29 -9.32 -14.97 0.99
CA GLU A 29 -8.15 -15.12 0.10
C GLU A 29 -8.49 -15.06 -1.40
N LYS A 30 -9.70 -15.47 -1.77
CA LYS A 30 -10.19 -15.42 -3.15
C LYS A 30 -10.31 -13.98 -3.71
N TRP A 31 -10.55 -13.00 -2.84
CA TRP A 31 -10.67 -11.58 -3.22
C TRP A 31 -9.36 -10.80 -3.08
N LEU A 32 -8.37 -11.35 -2.38
CA LEU A 32 -7.08 -10.71 -2.15
C LEU A 32 -6.29 -10.47 -3.44
N ASN A 33 -6.29 -11.43 -4.35
CA ASN A 33 -5.63 -11.28 -5.66
C ASN A 33 -6.30 -10.20 -6.51
N ILE A 34 -7.64 -10.13 -6.49
CA ILE A 34 -8.41 -9.13 -7.21
C ILE A 34 -8.18 -7.74 -6.61
N ALA A 35 -8.16 -7.64 -5.28
CA ALA A 35 -7.86 -6.40 -4.58
C ALA A 35 -6.44 -5.91 -4.88
N ALA A 36 -5.45 -6.80 -4.92
CA ALA A 36 -4.07 -6.45 -5.27
C ALA A 36 -3.96 -5.85 -6.68
N VAL A 37 -4.61 -6.47 -7.66
CA VAL A 37 -4.62 -5.98 -9.04
C VAL A 37 -5.37 -4.66 -9.15
N LEU A 38 -6.50 -4.49 -8.45
CA LEU A 38 -7.24 -3.23 -8.42
C LEU A 38 -6.43 -2.09 -7.82
N ILE A 39 -5.76 -2.32 -6.68
CA ILE A 39 -4.95 -1.30 -6.01
C ILE A 39 -3.74 -0.93 -6.88
N ALA A 40 -3.08 -1.90 -7.50
CA ALA A 40 -2.01 -1.65 -8.45
C ALA A 40 -2.49 -0.84 -9.66
N ALA A 41 -3.66 -1.19 -10.22
CA ALA A 41 -4.24 -0.48 -11.35
C ALA A 41 -4.55 0.98 -10.99
N VAL A 42 -5.11 1.25 -9.81
CA VAL A 42 -5.35 2.62 -9.33
C VAL A 42 -4.04 3.41 -9.22
N PHE A 43 -3.01 2.83 -8.63
CA PHE A 43 -1.71 3.49 -8.46
C PHE A 43 -0.97 3.76 -9.77
N VAL A 44 -1.13 2.89 -10.77
CA VAL A 44 -0.51 3.04 -12.10
C VAL A 44 -1.31 4.01 -12.98
N LEU A 45 -2.64 4.04 -12.86
CA LEU A 45 -3.50 4.88 -13.69
C LEU A 45 -3.56 6.34 -13.19
N VAL A 46 -3.20 6.60 -11.94
CA VAL A 46 -3.14 7.94 -11.36
C VAL A 46 -1.99 8.76 -11.96
N PRO A 47 -2.23 10.01 -12.39
CA PRO A 47 -1.18 10.87 -12.91
C PRO A 47 -0.13 11.19 -11.84
N SER A 48 1.14 11.27 -12.25
CA SER A 48 2.33 11.41 -11.39
C SER A 48 2.24 12.55 -10.36
N TRP A 49 1.56 13.64 -10.70
CA TRP A 49 1.34 14.78 -9.79
C TRP A 49 0.51 14.45 -8.54
N LEU A 50 -0.34 13.42 -8.60
CA LEU A 50 -1.09 12.89 -7.45
C LEU A 50 -0.38 11.71 -6.79
N GLN A 51 0.48 11.00 -7.52
CA GLN A 51 1.14 9.78 -7.04
C GLN A 51 2.04 10.08 -5.83
N ASP A 52 2.83 11.16 -5.88
CA ASP A 52 3.66 11.62 -4.76
C ASP A 52 2.83 11.90 -3.49
N LYS A 53 1.71 12.62 -3.63
CA LYS A 53 0.83 12.96 -2.49
C LYS A 53 0.17 11.71 -1.91
N LEU A 54 -0.26 10.79 -2.77
CA LEU A 54 -0.87 9.52 -2.37
C LEU A 54 0.13 8.60 -1.68
N ILE A 55 1.36 8.48 -2.20
CA ILE A 55 2.44 7.72 -1.56
C ILE A 55 2.70 8.27 -0.16
N LEU A 56 2.80 9.60 -0.03
CA LEU A 56 3.08 10.25 1.23
C LEU A 56 1.94 10.05 2.25
N VAL A 57 0.67 10.19 1.82
CA VAL A 57 -0.49 9.93 2.69
C VAL A 57 -0.55 8.45 3.10
N SER A 58 -0.19 7.55 2.19
CA SER A 58 -0.16 6.11 2.44
C SER A 58 0.91 5.75 3.46
N ILE A 59 2.12 6.28 3.32
CA ILE A 59 3.22 6.05 4.27
C ILE A 59 2.85 6.58 5.65
N VAL A 60 2.28 7.79 5.73
CA VAL A 60 1.86 8.38 7.01
C VAL A 60 0.73 7.59 7.65
N GLY A 61 -0.31 7.24 6.88
CA GLY A 61 -1.45 6.45 7.37
C GLY A 61 -1.05 5.02 7.77
N LEU A 62 -0.27 4.32 6.95
CA LEU A 62 0.23 2.98 7.23
C LEU A 62 1.23 2.95 8.39
N SER A 63 2.09 3.97 8.51
CA SER A 63 2.99 4.09 9.67
C SER A 63 2.23 4.40 10.95
N ALA A 64 1.22 5.26 10.89
CA ALA A 64 0.37 5.57 12.05
C ALA A 64 -0.46 4.35 12.48
N THR A 65 -1.09 3.66 11.54
CA THR A 65 -1.84 2.42 11.82
C THR A 65 -0.91 1.31 12.33
N GLY A 66 0.28 1.15 11.76
CA GLY A 66 1.30 0.22 12.24
C GLY A 66 1.73 0.53 13.67
N ALA A 67 2.06 1.80 13.97
CA ALA A 67 2.39 2.24 15.33
C ALA A 67 1.24 2.02 16.32
N TYR A 68 0.00 2.30 15.92
CA TYR A 68 -1.20 2.07 16.73
C TYR A 68 -1.46 0.58 17.00
N GLN A 69 -1.29 -0.26 15.98
CA GLN A 69 -1.43 -1.71 16.08
C GLN A 69 -0.31 -2.32 16.92
N PHE A 70 0.90 -1.76 16.88
CA PHE A 70 2.04 -2.14 17.72
C PHE A 70 1.81 -1.75 19.18
N ALA A 71 1.29 -0.55 19.44
CA ALA A 71 0.95 -0.09 20.78
C ALA A 71 -0.17 -0.95 21.40
N LYS A 72 -1.22 -1.29 20.61
CA LYS A 72 -2.35 -2.12 21.05
C LYS A 72 -1.96 -3.57 21.34
N LYS A 73 -0.91 -4.12 20.71
CA LYS A 73 -0.40 -5.48 20.97
C LYS A 73 0.40 -5.60 22.28
N LYS A 74 0.71 -4.48 22.92
CA LYS A 74 1.53 -4.40 24.14
C LYS A 74 0.69 -4.34 25.43
N GLU A 75 -0.63 -4.32 25.33
CA GLU A 75 -1.58 -4.46 26.45
C GLU A 75 -2.18 -5.87 26.49
#